data_AF-A0A955JY44-F1
#
_entry.id   AF-A0A955JY44-F1
#
_cell.length_a   1.000
_cell.length_b   1.000
_cell.length_c   1.000
_cell.angle_alpha   90.00
_cell.angle_beta   90.00
_cell.angle_gamma   90.00
#
_symmetry.space_group_name_H-M   'P 1'
#
loop_
_entity.id
_entity.type
_entity.pdbx_description
1 polymer ?
#
loop_
_entity_poly.entity_id
_entity_poly.type
_entity_poly.pdbx_seq_one_letter_code
_entity_poly.pdbx_strand_id
1 'polypeptide(L)'
;MKQFLKRNWKSVLNAVTIVLLGVAIYLVRSDIFNALSDLAKINAIALFLMVPLQIQNYAAYAHMYQELLAMLGNKQPFKRLYKVSLELNFVNHVFPSGGVSGFSYFTARLKPFGVSTSQSTLTQTLRFMLVFASYVILLFVGLFLLALGGSASNMTILITCSMAFLTVFVIVVGSYIISDKKRIHNFTQTLAQYVNKVIHKLRPKHPETISLKRVEKVFHETHENYL
;
A
#
# COMPACT_ATOMS: atom_id res chain seq x y z
N MET A 1 -29.73 -2.19 27.21
CA MET A 1 -28.70 -2.77 26.30
C MET A 1 -28.24 -1.80 25.19
N LYS A 2 -29.14 -1.26 24.35
CA LYS A 2 -28.78 -0.35 23.22
C LYS A 2 -27.99 0.91 23.61
N GLN A 3 -28.25 1.49 24.79
CA GLN A 3 -27.55 2.71 25.26
C GLN A 3 -26.11 2.43 25.76
N PHE A 4 -25.85 1.25 26.35
CA PHE A 4 -24.52 0.83 26.82
C PHE A 4 -23.58 0.50 25.65
N LEU A 5 -24.09 -0.23 24.65
CA LEU A 5 -23.39 -0.51 23.39
C LEU A 5 -23.02 0.77 22.62
N LYS A 6 -23.88 1.80 22.65
CA LYS A 6 -23.62 3.08 21.98
C LYS A 6 -22.57 3.94 22.71
N ARG A 7 -22.47 3.83 24.05
CA ARG A 7 -21.48 4.55 24.87
C ARG A 7 -20.11 3.88 24.88
N ASN A 8 -20.08 2.54 24.93
CA ASN A 8 -18.86 1.74 25.04
C ASN A 8 -18.49 1.00 23.74
N TRP A 9 -18.97 1.49 22.59
CA TRP A 9 -18.80 0.83 21.29
C TRP A 9 -17.34 0.51 20.97
N LYS A 10 -16.39 1.39 21.34
CA LYS A 10 -14.95 1.17 21.14
C LYS A 10 -14.45 -0.03 21.95
N SER A 11 -14.90 -0.17 23.20
CA SER A 11 -14.54 -1.29 24.06
C SER A 11 -15.15 -2.59 23.58
N VAL A 12 -16.39 -2.57 23.09
CA VAL A 12 -17.04 -3.74 22.48
C VAL A 12 -16.31 -4.15 21.20
N LEU A 13 -15.96 -3.20 20.33
CA LEU A 13 -15.18 -3.46 19.12
C LEU A 13 -13.83 -4.10 19.48
N ASN A 14 -13.08 -3.50 20.41
CA ASN A 14 -11.80 -4.04 20.86
C ASN A 14 -11.94 -5.45 21.44
N ALA A 15 -12.95 -5.70 22.28
CA ALA A 15 -13.19 -7.02 22.85
C ALA A 15 -13.51 -8.06 21.75
N VAL A 16 -14.37 -7.69 20.79
CA VAL A 16 -14.67 -8.55 19.62
C VAL A 16 -13.42 -8.80 18.79
N THR A 17 -12.60 -7.78 18.53
CA THR A 17 -11.34 -7.92 17.80
C THR A 17 -10.37 -8.86 18.52
N ILE A 18 -10.22 -8.75 19.84
CA ILE A 18 -9.37 -9.63 20.64
C ILE A 18 -9.87 -11.07 20.59
N VAL A 19 -11.19 -11.28 20.73
CA VAL A 19 -11.80 -12.63 20.64
C VAL A 19 -11.59 -13.22 19.25
N LEU A 20 -11.86 -12.46 18.18
CA LEU A 20 -11.63 -12.91 16.80
C LEU A 20 -10.16 -13.25 16.56
N LEU A 21 -9.24 -12.43 17.06
CA LEU A 21 -7.80 -12.69 16.97
C LEU A 21 -7.44 -13.99 17.71
N GLY A 22 -7.95 -14.17 18.93
CA GLY A 22 -7.74 -15.38 19.72
C GLY A 22 -8.28 -16.64 19.05
N VAL A 23 -9.48 -16.55 18.45
CA VAL A 23 -10.07 -17.64 17.66
C VAL A 23 -9.22 -17.93 16.43
N ALA A 24 -8.77 -16.91 15.68
CA ALA A 24 -7.91 -17.09 14.52
C ALA A 24 -6.59 -17.78 14.90
N ILE A 25 -5.94 -17.34 15.98
CA ILE A 25 -4.73 -17.97 16.50
C ILE A 25 -5.01 -19.42 16.91
N TYR A 26 -6.12 -19.68 17.60
CA TYR A 26 -6.50 -21.03 17.99
C TYR A 26 -6.73 -21.94 16.77
N LEU A 27 -7.41 -21.46 15.73
CA LEU A 27 -7.68 -22.23 14.52
C LEU A 27 -6.39 -22.55 13.74
N VAL A 28 -5.43 -21.62 13.70
CA VAL A 28 -4.16 -21.76 12.95
C VAL A 28 -3.02 -22.30 13.84
N ARG A 29 -3.29 -22.65 15.10
CA ARG A 29 -2.24 -23.02 16.08
C ARG A 29 -1.36 -24.18 15.61
N SER A 30 -1.94 -25.18 14.95
CA SER A 30 -1.21 -26.32 14.41
C SER A 30 -0.21 -25.87 13.34
N ASP A 31 -0.63 -24.96 12.47
CA ASP A 31 0.21 -24.43 11.40
C ASP A 31 1.35 -23.57 11.97
N ILE A 32 1.11 -22.87 13.08
CA ILE A 32 2.16 -22.13 13.81
C ILE A 32 3.23 -23.09 14.33
N PHE A 33 2.84 -24.20 14.97
CA PHE A 33 3.79 -25.19 15.45
C PHE A 33 4.55 -25.87 14.30
N ASN A 34 3.85 -26.20 13.20
CA ASN A 34 4.47 -26.76 12.01
C ASN A 34 5.50 -25.78 11.41
N ALA A 35 5.13 -24.51 11.25
CA ALA A 35 6.03 -23.48 10.75
C ALA A 35 7.28 -23.29 11.61
N LEU A 36 7.15 -23.34 12.94
CA LEU A 36 8.30 -23.28 13.86
C LEU A 36 9.19 -24.52 13.73
N SER A 37 8.61 -25.71 13.63
CA SER A 37 9.36 -26.94 13.41
C SER A 37 10.08 -26.94 12.07
N ASP A 38 9.50 -26.35 11.05
CA ASP A 38 10.10 -26.24 9.72
C ASP A 38 11.18 -25.17 9.67
N LEU A 39 11.07 -24.11 10.48
CA LEU A 39 12.12 -23.10 10.64
C LEU A 39 13.46 -23.71 11.05
N ALA A 40 13.42 -24.71 11.94
CA ALA A 40 14.61 -25.44 12.38
C ALA A 40 15.27 -26.27 11.27
N LYS A 41 14.56 -26.54 10.17
CA LYS A 41 15.04 -27.30 9.02
C LYS A 41 15.44 -26.41 7.84
N ILE A 42 15.29 -25.09 7.97
CA ILE A 42 15.58 -24.14 6.88
C ILE A 42 17.07 -24.17 6.54
N ASN A 43 17.37 -24.12 5.25
CA ASN A 43 18.72 -23.94 4.75
C ASN A 43 19.27 -22.58 5.21
N ALA A 44 20.26 -22.61 6.12
CA ALA A 44 20.87 -21.42 6.69
C ALA A 44 21.49 -20.49 5.64
N ILE A 45 22.00 -21.03 4.53
CA ILE A 45 22.55 -20.25 3.42
C ILE A 45 21.43 -19.49 2.71
N ALA A 46 20.30 -20.15 2.43
CA ALA A 46 19.14 -19.49 1.83
C ALA A 46 18.62 -18.36 2.74
N LEU A 47 18.55 -18.60 4.05
CA LEU A 47 18.15 -17.59 5.03
C LEU A 47 19.13 -16.41 5.07
N PHE A 48 20.44 -16.69 5.07
CA PHE A 48 21.46 -15.65 5.04
C PHE A 48 21.39 -14.84 3.74
N LEU A 49 21.14 -15.48 2.59
CA LEU A 49 21.02 -14.83 1.29
C LEU A 49 19.78 -13.93 1.17
N MET A 50 18.73 -14.16 1.97
CA MET A 50 17.59 -13.23 2.03
C MET A 50 18.00 -11.84 2.50
N VAL A 51 19.00 -11.72 3.38
CA VAL A 51 19.46 -10.42 3.90
C VAL A 51 20.06 -9.52 2.81
N PRO A 52 21.08 -9.93 2.04
CA PRO A 52 21.61 -9.11 0.96
C PRO A 52 20.58 -8.87 -0.15
N LEU A 53 19.72 -9.85 -0.46
CA LEU A 53 18.63 -9.66 -1.42
C LEU A 53 17.65 -8.57 -0.96
N GLN A 54 17.34 -8.52 0.34
CA GLN A 54 16.47 -7.49 0.90
C GLN A 54 17.14 -6.10 0.89
N ILE A 55 18.44 -6.04 1.18
CA ILE A 55 19.23 -4.80 1.06
C ILE A 55 19.20 -4.30 -0.39
N GLN A 56 19.43 -5.19 -1.36
CA GLN A 56 19.37 -4.87 -2.78
C GLN A 56 17.97 -4.40 -3.19
N ASN A 57 16.92 -5.05 -2.69
CA ASN A 57 15.53 -4.65 -2.93
C ASN A 57 15.28 -3.20 -2.46
N TYR A 58 15.71 -2.86 -1.24
CA TYR A 58 15.55 -1.50 -0.71
C TYR A 58 16.42 -0.47 -1.45
N ALA A 59 17.60 -0.87 -1.93
CA ALA A 59 18.45 -0.03 -2.76
C ALA A 59 17.78 0.25 -4.12
N ALA A 60 17.16 -0.73 -4.75
CA ALA A 60 16.40 -0.56 -5.99
C ALA A 60 15.23 0.42 -5.79
N TYR A 61 14.48 0.30 -4.68
CA TYR A 61 13.44 1.29 -4.34
C TYR A 61 14.00 2.70 -4.15
N ALA A 62 15.15 2.83 -3.49
CA ALA A 62 15.78 4.12 -3.27
C ALA A 62 16.25 4.78 -4.57
N HIS A 63 16.83 4.01 -5.50
CA HIS A 63 17.19 4.48 -6.84
C HIS A 63 15.97 4.92 -7.64
N MET A 64 14.89 4.12 -7.63
CA MET A 64 13.65 4.50 -8.30
C MET A 64 13.10 5.83 -7.75
N TYR A 65 13.10 6.03 -6.42
CA TYR A 65 12.71 7.33 -5.85
C TYR A 65 13.63 8.47 -6.30
N GLN A 66 14.93 8.19 -6.43
CA GLN A 66 15.92 9.19 -6.82
C GLN A 66 15.67 9.68 -8.24
N GLU A 67 15.44 8.74 -9.16
CA GLU A 67 15.15 9.03 -10.56
C GLU A 67 13.82 9.75 -10.72
N LEU A 68 12.75 9.26 -10.07
CA LEU A 68 11.43 9.88 -10.14
C LEU A 68 11.44 11.31 -9.59
N LEU A 69 12.09 11.54 -8.45
CA LEU A 69 12.21 12.90 -7.90
C LEU A 69 13.10 13.79 -8.77
N ALA A 70 14.16 13.25 -9.37
CA ALA A 70 15.02 14.00 -10.28
C ALA A 70 14.28 14.43 -11.55
N MET A 71 13.39 13.59 -12.10
CA MET A 71 12.51 13.94 -13.21
C MET A 71 11.57 15.10 -12.85
N LEU A 72 11.17 15.20 -11.58
CA LEU A 72 10.34 16.29 -11.05
C LEU A 72 11.15 17.52 -10.61
N GLY A 73 12.42 17.61 -11.01
CA GLY A 73 13.31 18.73 -10.70
C GLY A 73 13.90 18.71 -9.28
N ASN A 74 13.73 17.63 -8.52
CA ASN A 74 14.17 17.53 -7.14
C ASN A 74 15.24 16.43 -6.93
N LYS A 75 16.51 16.82 -6.98
CA LYS A 75 17.62 15.88 -6.79
C LYS A 75 17.88 15.61 -5.32
N GLN A 76 17.50 14.43 -4.85
CA GLN A 76 17.75 13.97 -3.48
C GLN A 76 18.92 12.97 -3.45
N PRO A 77 19.78 12.97 -2.42
CA PRO A 77 20.90 12.05 -2.33
C PRO A 77 20.41 10.63 -2.04
N PHE A 78 21.00 9.63 -2.69
CA PHE A 78 20.67 8.20 -2.53
C PHE A 78 20.59 7.77 -1.06
N LYS A 79 21.60 8.12 -0.24
CA LYS A 79 21.65 7.76 1.19
C LYS A 79 20.40 8.20 1.96
N ARG A 80 19.85 9.38 1.63
CA ARG A 80 18.62 9.88 2.24
C ARG A 80 17.43 9.04 1.80
N LEU A 81 17.29 8.79 0.50
CA LEU A 81 16.18 8.02 -0.05
C LEU A 81 16.22 6.56 0.39
N TYR A 82 17.40 5.98 0.56
CA TYR A 82 17.58 4.66 1.14
C TYR A 82 17.08 4.61 2.59
N LYS A 83 17.46 5.58 3.42
CA LYS A 83 16.94 5.69 4.79
C LYS A 83 15.43 5.86 4.82
N VAL A 84 14.88 6.73 3.97
CA VAL A 84 13.43 6.93 3.85
C VAL A 84 12.73 5.66 3.36
N SER A 85 13.33 4.90 2.45
CA SER A 85 12.80 3.62 1.97
C SER A 85 12.70 2.59 3.10
N LEU A 86 13.71 2.50 3.97
CA LEU A 86 13.68 1.64 5.16
C LEU A 86 12.61 2.07 6.15
N GLU A 87 12.57 3.37 6.47
CA GLU A 87 11.57 3.96 7.37
C GLU A 87 10.14 3.72 6.84
N LEU A 88 9.94 3.90 5.53
CA LEU A 88 8.66 3.69 4.87
C LEU A 88 8.23 2.21 4.87
N ASN A 89 9.17 1.29 4.66
CA ASN A 89 8.88 -0.15 4.76
C ASN A 89 8.45 -0.52 6.18
N PHE A 90 9.10 0.02 7.21
CA PHE A 90 8.68 -0.16 8.60
C PHE A 90 7.26 0.37 8.82
N VAL A 91 6.97 1.60 8.37
CA VAL A 91 5.62 2.20 8.51
C VAL A 91 4.54 1.36 7.83
N ASN A 92 4.82 0.84 6.63
CA ASN A 92 3.85 0.03 5.89
C ASN A 92 3.55 -1.31 6.58
N HIS A 93 4.52 -1.90 7.28
CA HIS A 93 4.33 -3.17 8.00
C HIS A 93 3.69 -2.97 9.38
N VAL A 94 4.11 -1.94 10.12
CA VAL A 94 3.59 -1.67 11.48
C VAL A 94 2.21 -1.01 11.43
N PHE A 95 1.95 -0.16 10.42
CA PHE A 95 0.69 0.54 10.23
C PHE A 95 0.07 0.18 8.87
N PRO A 96 -0.46 -1.04 8.72
CA PRO A 96 -1.04 -1.51 7.46
C PRO A 96 -2.35 -0.76 7.17
N SER A 97 -2.22 0.39 6.50
CA SER A 97 -3.32 1.32 6.20
C SER A 97 -3.77 1.28 4.73
N GLY A 98 -3.30 0.29 3.97
CA GLY A 98 -3.52 0.25 2.52
C GLY A 98 -2.78 1.36 1.75
N GLY A 99 -1.64 1.83 2.28
CA GLY A 99 -0.76 2.81 1.63
C GLY A 99 -0.93 4.26 2.11
N VAL A 100 -2.02 4.61 2.80
CA VAL A 100 -2.27 5.99 3.26
C VAL A 100 -1.20 6.50 4.22
N SER A 101 -0.80 5.67 5.20
CA SER A 101 0.29 5.95 6.14
C SER A 101 1.62 6.09 5.41
N GLY A 102 1.88 5.27 4.39
CA GLY A 102 3.08 5.33 3.59
C GLY A 102 3.22 6.64 2.81
N PHE A 103 2.18 7.05 2.07
CA PHE A 103 2.17 8.33 1.35
C PHE A 103 2.34 9.52 2.32
N SER A 104 1.62 9.51 3.44
CA SER A 104 1.68 10.57 4.44
C SER A 104 3.07 10.69 5.06
N TYR A 105 3.67 9.55 5.42
CA TYR A 105 5.01 9.49 5.98
C TYR A 105 6.05 9.98 4.98
N PHE A 106 6.02 9.48 3.74
CA PHE A 106 6.96 9.86 2.69
C PHE A 106 6.97 11.37 2.44
N THR A 107 5.78 11.97 2.31
CA THR A 107 5.62 13.42 2.17
C THR A 107 6.14 14.18 3.39
N ALA A 108 5.73 13.79 4.61
CA ALA A 108 6.15 14.48 5.83
C ALA A 108 7.66 14.39 6.04
N ARG A 109 8.27 13.26 5.67
CA ARG A 109 9.69 13.00 5.84
C ARG A 109 10.55 13.76 4.85
N LEU A 110 10.07 13.97 3.63
CA LEU A 110 10.80 14.68 2.58
C LEU A 110 10.56 16.19 2.55
N LYS A 111 9.48 16.68 3.18
CA LYS A 111 9.14 18.11 3.26
C LYS A 111 10.28 19.00 3.78
N PRO A 112 11.02 18.65 4.86
CA PRO A 112 12.16 19.46 5.32
C PRO A 112 13.33 19.53 4.33
N PHE A 113 13.36 18.65 3.33
CA PHE A 113 14.41 18.59 2.30
C PHE A 113 13.98 19.25 0.98
N GLY A 114 12.92 20.06 1.02
CA GLY A 114 12.44 20.84 -0.14
C GLY A 114 11.62 20.03 -1.13
N VAL A 115 11.20 18.79 -0.81
CA VAL A 115 10.28 18.03 -1.66
C VAL A 115 8.86 18.46 -1.34
N SER A 116 8.14 18.94 -2.36
CA SER A 116 6.76 19.36 -2.20
C SER A 116 5.81 18.17 -1.98
N THR A 117 4.63 18.44 -1.42
CA THR A 117 3.57 17.43 -1.25
C THR A 117 3.18 16.77 -2.57
N SER A 118 3.13 17.57 -3.62
CA SER A 118 2.82 17.15 -4.98
C SER A 118 3.92 16.25 -5.55
N GLN A 119 5.19 16.64 -5.47
CA GLN A 119 6.32 15.82 -5.90
C GLN A 119 6.37 14.47 -5.18
N SER A 120 6.12 14.48 -3.87
CA SER A 120 6.07 13.26 -3.05
C SER A 120 4.93 12.34 -3.47
N THR A 121 3.74 12.91 -3.69
CA THR A 121 2.54 12.17 -4.11
C THR A 121 2.72 11.59 -5.50
N LEU A 122 3.20 12.38 -6.46
CA LEU A 122 3.47 11.93 -7.83
C LEU A 122 4.52 10.83 -7.87
N THR A 123 5.61 11.00 -7.11
CA THR A 123 6.67 9.99 -7.00
C THR A 123 6.12 8.66 -6.49
N GLN A 124 5.28 8.66 -5.45
CA GLN A 124 4.67 7.43 -4.94
C GLN A 124 3.69 6.82 -5.95
N THR A 125 2.84 7.64 -6.57
CA THR A 125 1.89 7.18 -7.59
C THR A 125 2.60 6.52 -8.77
N LEU A 126 3.62 7.17 -9.33
CA LEU A 126 4.44 6.62 -10.42
C LEU A 126 5.17 5.36 -9.99
N ARG A 127 5.73 5.32 -8.78
CA ARG A 127 6.31 4.10 -8.21
C ARG A 127 5.29 2.95 -8.21
N PHE A 128 4.08 3.15 -7.69
CA PHE A 128 3.09 2.07 -7.62
C PHE A 128 2.71 1.58 -9.01
N MET A 129 2.52 2.48 -9.97
CA MET A 129 2.27 2.10 -11.37
C MET A 129 3.42 1.27 -11.95
N LEU A 130 4.66 1.70 -11.78
CA LEU A 130 5.84 0.99 -12.29
C LEU A 130 6.02 -0.39 -11.63
N VAL A 131 5.84 -0.48 -10.32
CA VAL A 131 5.94 -1.74 -9.56
C VAL A 131 4.84 -2.71 -9.99
N PHE A 132 3.60 -2.23 -10.12
CA PHE A 132 2.48 -3.06 -10.55
C PHE A 132 2.61 -3.49 -12.02
N ALA A 133 3.05 -2.60 -12.91
CA ALA A 133 3.33 -2.96 -14.30
C ALA A 133 4.43 -4.04 -14.39
N SER A 134 5.54 -3.84 -13.67
CA SER A 134 6.63 -4.82 -13.58
C SER A 134 6.14 -6.16 -13.01
N TYR A 135 5.26 -6.10 -12.00
CA TYR A 135 4.68 -7.29 -11.39
C TYR A 135 3.83 -8.10 -12.37
N VAL A 136 3.00 -7.45 -13.19
CA VAL A 136 2.21 -8.13 -14.24
C VAL A 136 3.11 -8.84 -15.25
N ILE A 137 4.20 -8.20 -15.68
CA ILE A 137 5.18 -8.82 -16.59
C ILE A 137 5.78 -10.07 -15.94
N LEU A 138 6.22 -9.96 -14.68
CA LEU A 138 6.78 -11.11 -13.94
C LEU A 138 5.75 -12.23 -13.72
N LEU A 139 4.47 -11.90 -13.49
CA LEU A 139 3.41 -12.90 -13.38
C LEU A 139 3.26 -13.70 -14.68
N PHE A 140 3.24 -13.03 -15.83
CA PHE A 140 3.14 -13.71 -17.13
C PHE A 140 4.37 -14.55 -17.44
N VAL A 141 5.57 -14.03 -17.17
CA VAL A 141 6.82 -14.80 -17.34
C VAL A 141 6.82 -16.01 -16.43
N GLY A 142 6.44 -15.86 -15.16
CA GLY A 142 6.36 -16.97 -14.20
C GLY A 142 5.35 -18.04 -14.63
N LEU A 143 4.16 -17.64 -15.07
CA LEU A 143 3.15 -18.56 -15.57
C LEU A 143 3.61 -19.29 -16.84
N PHE A 144 4.26 -18.58 -17.75
CA PHE A 144 4.81 -19.14 -18.98
C PHE A 144 5.88 -20.20 -18.68
N LEU A 145 6.82 -19.91 -17.78
CA LEU A 145 7.84 -20.87 -17.36
C LEU A 145 7.24 -22.11 -16.68
N LEU A 146 6.21 -21.93 -15.84
CA LEU A 146 5.49 -23.06 -15.21
C LEU A 146 4.74 -23.91 -16.25
N ALA A 147 4.17 -23.28 -17.27
CA ALA A 147 3.50 -23.97 -18.36
C ALA A 147 4.49 -24.79 -19.20
N LEU A 148 5.67 -24.24 -19.51
CA LEU A 148 6.75 -24.98 -20.17
C LEU A 148 7.24 -26.16 -19.33
N GLY A 149 7.30 -26.00 -18.01
CA GLY A 149 7.68 -27.06 -17.08
C GLY A 149 6.57 -28.08 -16.79
N GLY A 150 5.40 -27.98 -17.43
CA GLY A 150 4.27 -28.90 -17.23
C GLY A 150 3.67 -28.88 -15.82
N SER A 151 3.95 -27.84 -15.03
CA SER A 151 3.55 -27.72 -13.61
C SER A 151 2.48 -26.65 -13.37
N ALA A 152 2.00 -25.99 -14.42
CA ALA A 152 0.92 -25.01 -14.35
C ALA A 152 -0.42 -25.70 -14.09
N SER A 153 -0.82 -25.79 -12.82
CA SER A 153 -2.15 -26.28 -12.45
C SER A 153 -3.25 -25.29 -12.83
N ASN A 154 -4.49 -25.78 -13.02
CA ASN A 154 -5.66 -24.92 -13.25
C ASN A 154 -5.85 -23.86 -12.15
N MET A 155 -5.56 -24.21 -10.90
CA MET A 155 -5.64 -23.29 -9.77
C MET A 155 -4.56 -22.20 -9.86
N THR A 156 -3.33 -22.58 -10.22
CA THR A 156 -2.22 -21.64 -10.43
C THR A 156 -2.54 -20.66 -11.55
N ILE A 157 -3.09 -21.15 -12.67
CA ILE A 157 -3.54 -20.32 -13.79
C ILE A 157 -4.64 -19.36 -13.33
N LEU A 158 -5.68 -19.86 -12.65
CA LEU A 158 -6.80 -19.04 -12.18
C LEU A 158 -6.34 -17.92 -11.24
N ILE A 159 -5.52 -18.24 -10.24
CA ILE A 159 -4.99 -17.25 -9.29
C ILE A 159 -4.14 -16.23 -10.02
N THR A 160 -3.22 -16.67 -10.88
CA THR A 160 -2.31 -15.77 -11.60
C THR A 160 -3.07 -14.83 -12.53
N CYS A 161 -4.03 -15.35 -13.30
CA CYS A 161 -4.89 -14.55 -14.16
C CYS A 161 -5.77 -13.58 -13.36
N SER A 162 -6.30 -13.99 -12.21
CA SER A 162 -7.10 -13.13 -11.34
C SER A 162 -6.26 -11.98 -10.76
N MET A 163 -5.04 -12.26 -10.31
CA MET A 163 -4.10 -11.26 -9.81
C MET A 163 -3.66 -10.30 -10.93
N ALA A 164 -3.35 -10.83 -12.12
CA ALA A 164 -3.00 -10.03 -13.28
C ALA A 164 -4.16 -9.10 -13.67
N PHE A 165 -5.38 -9.63 -13.76
CA PHE A 165 -6.58 -8.84 -14.05
C PHE A 165 -6.79 -7.74 -13.02
N LEU A 166 -6.75 -8.06 -11.72
CA LEU A 166 -6.93 -7.06 -10.66
C LEU A 166 -5.86 -5.96 -10.74
N THR A 167 -4.60 -6.35 -11.01
CA THR A 167 -3.48 -5.41 -11.11
C THR A 167 -3.64 -4.48 -12.33
N VAL A 168 -3.96 -5.04 -13.49
CA VAL A 168 -4.23 -4.26 -14.72
C VAL A 168 -5.43 -3.34 -14.51
N PHE A 169 -6.50 -3.83 -13.88
CA PHE A 169 -7.67 -3.04 -13.55
C PHE A 169 -7.30 -1.82 -12.69
N VAL A 170 -6.50 -2.01 -11.63
CA VAL A 170 -6.02 -0.92 -10.77
C VAL A 170 -5.18 0.09 -11.56
N ILE A 171 -4.28 -0.37 -12.43
CA ILE A 171 -3.44 0.52 -13.26
C ILE A 171 -4.31 1.34 -14.22
N VAL A 172 -5.25 0.70 -14.92
CA VAL A 172 -6.12 1.35 -15.91
C VAL A 172 -7.05 2.35 -15.24
N VAL A 173 -7.74 1.96 -14.17
CA VAL A 173 -8.64 2.85 -13.42
C VAL A 173 -7.86 4.00 -12.79
N GLY A 174 -6.71 3.72 -12.17
CA GLY A 174 -5.84 4.74 -11.58
C GLY A 174 -5.38 5.76 -12.61
N SER A 175 -4.85 5.28 -13.75
CA SER A 175 -4.42 6.14 -14.87
C SER A 175 -5.58 6.95 -15.45
N TYR A 176 -6.75 6.35 -15.61
CA TYR A 176 -7.96 7.02 -16.10
C TYR A 176 -8.41 8.16 -15.18
N ILE A 177 -8.37 7.95 -13.86
CA ILE A 177 -8.71 8.96 -12.86
C ILE A 177 -7.70 10.11 -12.92
N ILE A 178 -6.41 9.81 -12.97
CA ILE A 178 -5.33 10.81 -12.92
C ILE A 178 -5.27 11.65 -14.21
N SER A 179 -5.74 11.11 -15.33
CA SER A 179 -5.68 11.77 -16.65
C SER A 179 -6.45 13.09 -16.73
N ASP A 180 -7.41 13.35 -15.84
CA ASP A 180 -8.24 14.54 -15.90
C ASP A 180 -8.52 15.13 -14.52
N LYS A 181 -8.37 16.46 -14.39
CA LYS A 181 -8.55 17.18 -13.12
C LYS A 181 -9.96 17.04 -12.55
N LYS A 182 -10.99 17.06 -13.41
CA LYS A 182 -12.38 16.88 -12.98
C LYS A 182 -12.60 15.45 -12.49
N ARG A 183 -11.98 14.45 -13.12
CA ARG A 183 -12.05 13.05 -12.67
C ARG A 183 -11.40 12.85 -11.30
N ILE A 184 -10.22 13.44 -11.07
CA ILE A 184 -9.56 13.42 -9.76
C ILE A 184 -10.46 14.07 -8.69
N HIS A 185 -10.99 15.26 -8.98
CA HIS A 185 -11.87 16.00 -8.07
C HIS A 185 -13.13 15.19 -7.74
N ASN A 186 -13.85 14.72 -8.77
CA ASN A 186 -15.06 13.93 -8.62
C ASN A 186 -14.80 12.62 -7.87
N PHE A 187 -13.73 11.90 -8.21
CA PHE A 187 -13.35 10.65 -7.55
C PHE A 187 -13.12 10.89 -6.06
N THR A 188 -12.35 11.92 -5.71
CA THR A 188 -11.98 12.13 -4.32
C THR A 188 -13.14 12.70 -3.50
N GLN A 189 -13.98 13.54 -4.09
CA GLN A 189 -15.22 13.99 -3.45
C GLN A 189 -16.17 12.81 -3.22
N THR A 190 -16.36 11.94 -4.22
CA THR A 190 -17.19 10.74 -4.12
C THR A 190 -16.65 9.79 -3.06
N LEU A 191 -15.33 9.58 -3.03
CA LEU A 191 -14.67 8.73 -2.05
C LEU A 191 -14.83 9.30 -0.63
N ALA A 192 -14.61 10.61 -0.45
CA ALA A 192 -14.78 11.26 0.85
C ALA A 192 -16.24 11.20 1.33
N GLN A 193 -17.22 11.38 0.43
CA GLN A 193 -18.63 11.23 0.74
C GLN A 193 -19.00 9.79 1.10
N TYR A 194 -18.47 8.80 0.37
CA TYR A 194 -18.69 7.39 0.64
C TYR A 194 -18.11 7.00 2.00
N VAL A 195 -16.86 7.42 2.28
CA VAL A 195 -16.21 7.21 3.57
C VAL A 195 -16.99 7.90 4.68
N ASN A 196 -17.44 9.15 4.50
CA ASN A 196 -18.28 9.84 5.47
C ASN A 196 -19.63 9.12 5.68
N LYS A 197 -20.27 8.55 4.65
CA LYS A 197 -21.48 7.72 4.80
C LYS A 197 -21.22 6.46 5.64
N VAL A 198 -20.12 5.75 5.36
CA VAL A 198 -19.73 4.54 6.12
C VAL A 198 -19.41 4.92 7.57
N ILE A 199 -18.65 5.99 7.78
CA ILE A 199 -18.32 6.49 9.12
C ILE A 199 -19.57 6.96 9.84
N HIS A 200 -20.53 7.60 9.17
CA HIS A 200 -21.77 8.05 9.79
C HIS A 200 -22.62 6.88 10.33
N LYS A 201 -22.59 5.72 9.64
CA LYS A 201 -23.21 4.48 10.14
C LYS A 201 -22.59 4.01 11.47
N LEU A 202 -21.29 4.26 11.68
CA LEU A 202 -20.55 3.90 12.89
C LEU A 202 -20.51 5.04 13.94
N ARG A 203 -20.60 6.30 13.51
CA ARG A 203 -20.46 7.52 14.31
C ARG A 203 -21.45 8.61 13.87
N PRO A 204 -22.75 8.44 14.18
CA PRO A 204 -23.81 9.33 13.68
C PRO A 204 -23.71 10.79 14.17
N LYS A 205 -22.92 11.07 15.22
CA LYS A 205 -22.72 12.44 15.74
C LYS A 205 -21.65 13.26 15.00
N HIS A 206 -20.94 12.69 14.03
CA HIS A 206 -19.88 13.38 13.28
C HIS A 206 -20.04 13.15 11.76
N PRO A 207 -20.98 13.87 11.11
CA PRO A 207 -21.32 13.65 9.70
C PRO A 207 -20.20 13.99 8.71
N GLU A 208 -19.33 14.96 9.03
CA GLU A 208 -18.14 15.30 8.24
C GLU A 208 -16.86 14.95 9.02
N THR A 209 -16.49 13.67 9.02
CA THR A 209 -15.23 13.26 9.65
C THR A 209 -14.03 13.59 8.75
N ILE A 210 -14.20 13.52 7.43
CA ILE A 210 -13.26 14.03 6.43
C ILE A 210 -13.81 15.34 5.86
N SER A 211 -13.06 16.44 6.01
CA SER A 211 -13.45 17.77 5.52
C SER A 211 -13.19 17.90 4.01
N LEU A 212 -14.27 18.10 3.25
CA LEU A 212 -14.21 18.28 1.79
C LEU A 212 -13.36 19.50 1.38
N LYS A 213 -13.42 20.59 2.14
CA LYS A 213 -12.59 21.80 1.90
C LYS A 213 -11.09 21.53 2.02
N ARG A 214 -10.66 20.67 2.96
CA ARG A 214 -9.23 20.29 3.07
C ARG A 214 -8.80 19.39 1.92
N VAL A 215 -9.69 18.50 1.48
CA VAL A 215 -9.46 17.64 0.31
C VAL A 215 -9.23 18.52 -0.93
N GLU A 216 -10.09 19.52 -1.18
CA GLU A 216 -9.94 20.47 -2.29
C GLU A 216 -8.62 21.25 -2.24
N LYS A 217 -8.21 21.75 -1.05
CA LYS A 217 -6.96 22.50 -0.89
C LYS A 217 -5.73 21.67 -1.29
N VAL A 218 -5.66 20.41 -0.87
CA VAL A 218 -4.54 19.51 -1.20
C VAL A 218 -4.49 19.22 -2.71
N PHE A 219 -5.64 19.18 -3.39
CA PHE A 219 -5.67 19.02 -4.86
C PHE A 219 -5.12 20.21 -5.61
N HIS A 220 -5.50 21.43 -5.20
CA HIS A 220 -4.96 22.64 -5.84
C HIS A 220 -3.43 22.69 -5.74
N GLU A 221 -2.85 22.35 -4.58
CA GLU A 221 -1.40 22.28 -4.38
C GLU A 221 -0.73 21.16 -5.21
N THR A 222 -1.40 20.01 -5.36
CA THR A 222 -0.92 18.90 -6.20
C THR A 222 -0.92 19.27 -7.69
N HIS A 223 -1.92 20.06 -8.09
CA HIS A 223 -2.17 20.41 -9.46
C HIS A 223 -1.14 21.39 -10.04
N GLU A 224 -0.69 22.39 -9.27
CA GLU A 224 0.30 23.38 -9.73
C GLU A 224 1.67 22.79 -10.09
N ASN A 225 1.98 21.58 -9.63
CA ASN A 225 3.25 20.91 -9.92
C ASN A 225 3.13 19.83 -11.01
N TYR A 226 1.94 19.67 -11.61
CA TYR A 226 1.67 18.70 -12.67
C TYR A 226 1.93 19.28 -14.08
N LEU A 227 2.20 20.60 -14.18
CA LEU A 227 2.47 21.34 -15.42
C LEU A 227 3.77 22.11 -15.30
#